data_AF-A0A397UAB0-F1
#
_entry.id   AF-A0A397UAB0-F1
#
_cell.length_a   1.000
_cell.length_b   1.000
_cell.length_c   1.000
_cell.angle_alpha   90.00
_cell.angle_beta   90.00
_cell.angle_gamma   90.00
#
_symmetry.space_group_name_H-M   'P 1'
#
loop_
_entity.id
_entity.type
_entity.pdbx_description
1 polymer ?
#
loop_
_entity_poly.entity_id
_entity_poly.type
_entity_poly.pdbx_seq_one_letter_code
_entity_poly.pdbx_strand_id
1 'polypeptide(L)'
;MSNYKNIFEKIDCSSDISQITNNITQLNLEDDNLKDLSQCFLNEIVKEMCNLYNEEKLKGKNPKSFLETLEQFLIKKKQNPVNIIDFCLNDQTNPTIQIILASCYLYGKWVQKDEHKAFIYYQKSAEMGNARGTFNVGYCYRNGIGVEKDEH
;
A
#
# COMPACT_ATOMS: atom_id res chain seq x y z
N MET A 1 -29.87 -17.28 1.43
CA MET A 1 -29.76 -15.83 1.13
C MET A 1 -30.26 -14.89 2.24
N SER A 2 -30.68 -15.36 3.44
CA SER A 2 -31.30 -14.47 4.45
C SER A 2 -30.59 -14.32 5.80
N ASN A 3 -29.40 -14.88 6.03
CA ASN A 3 -28.73 -14.76 7.35
C ASN A 3 -27.56 -13.76 7.40
N TYR A 4 -27.02 -13.35 6.25
CA TYR A 4 -25.89 -12.40 6.19
C TYR A 4 -26.32 -10.94 6.36
N LYS A 5 -27.56 -10.60 6.00
CA LYS A 5 -28.10 -9.23 6.14
C LYS A 5 -28.11 -8.75 7.61
N ASN A 6 -28.32 -9.69 8.55
CA ASN A 6 -28.27 -9.44 10.01
C ASN A 6 -26.85 -9.28 10.56
N ILE A 7 -25.82 -9.76 9.85
CA ILE A 7 -24.42 -9.57 10.23
C ILE A 7 -23.98 -8.17 9.77
N PHE A 8 -24.39 -7.74 8.58
CA PHE A 8 -24.13 -6.39 8.06
C PHE A 8 -24.79 -5.27 8.88
N GLU A 9 -25.94 -5.51 9.52
CA GLU A 9 -26.56 -4.53 10.44
C GLU A 9 -25.88 -4.47 11.82
N LYS A 10 -25.06 -5.47 12.18
CA LYS A 10 -24.33 -5.53 13.47
C LYS A 10 -22.85 -5.20 13.36
N ILE A 11 -22.26 -5.26 12.16
CA ILE A 11 -20.92 -4.75 11.89
C ILE A 11 -21.07 -3.26 11.66
N ASP A 12 -20.92 -2.49 12.73
CA ASP A 12 -20.87 -1.04 12.66
C ASP A 12 -19.74 -0.63 11.69
N CYS A 13 -20.07 0.18 10.68
CA CYS A 13 -19.08 0.81 9.77
C CYS A 13 -18.05 1.67 10.53
N SER A 14 -18.22 1.81 11.86
CA SER A 14 -17.29 2.42 12.80
C SER A 14 -16.21 1.48 13.36
N SER A 15 -16.27 0.16 13.14
CA SER A 15 -15.38 -0.82 13.77
C SER A 15 -14.04 -1.01 13.01
N ASP A 16 -12.94 -1.02 13.78
CA ASP A 16 -11.55 -1.10 13.30
C ASP A 16 -11.28 -2.46 12.61
N ILE A 17 -10.40 -2.56 11.59
CA ILE A 17 -10.09 -3.85 10.92
C ILE A 17 -9.68 -4.89 11.96
N SER A 18 -8.91 -4.49 12.98
CA SER A 18 -8.50 -5.40 14.05
C SER A 18 -9.68 -5.98 14.84
N GLN A 19 -10.79 -5.25 14.98
CA GLN A 19 -12.02 -5.74 15.63
C GLN A 19 -12.80 -6.68 14.70
N ILE A 20 -12.86 -6.37 13.41
CA ILE A 20 -13.46 -7.25 12.40
C ILE A 20 -12.67 -8.57 12.37
N THR A 21 -11.34 -8.52 12.28
CA THR A 21 -10.48 -9.71 12.27
C THR A 21 -10.53 -10.50 13.58
N ASN A 22 -10.57 -9.85 14.76
CA ASN A 22 -10.73 -10.53 16.06
C ASN A 22 -12.10 -11.20 16.20
N ASN A 23 -13.18 -10.52 15.79
CA ASN A 23 -14.53 -11.10 15.83
C ASN A 23 -14.63 -12.30 14.88
N ILE A 24 -13.93 -12.27 13.74
CA ILE A 24 -13.84 -13.39 12.79
C ILE A 24 -13.02 -14.55 13.35
N THR A 25 -11.88 -14.28 14.00
CA THR A 25 -11.04 -15.34 14.62
C THR A 25 -11.73 -16.00 15.81
N GLN A 26 -12.55 -15.28 16.58
CA GLN A 26 -13.37 -15.88 17.66
C GLN A 26 -14.52 -16.75 17.16
N LEU A 27 -14.90 -16.68 15.87
CA LEU A 27 -16.03 -17.43 15.31
C LEU A 27 -15.64 -18.75 14.61
N ASN A 28 -14.34 -19.12 14.50
CA ASN A 28 -13.88 -20.38 13.88
C ASN A 28 -14.49 -20.68 12.50
N LEU A 29 -14.67 -19.65 11.66
CA LEU A 29 -15.18 -19.82 10.30
C LEU A 29 -14.01 -19.92 9.31
N GLU A 30 -13.57 -21.15 9.02
CA GLU A 30 -12.78 -21.47 7.83
C GLU A 30 -13.69 -21.44 6.59
N ASP A 31 -14.28 -20.29 6.29
CA ASP A 31 -15.17 -20.12 5.14
C ASP A 31 -14.39 -19.32 4.07
N ASP A 32 -14.06 -19.96 2.95
CA ASP A 32 -13.31 -19.35 1.84
C ASP A 32 -13.96 -18.04 1.34
N ASN A 33 -15.27 -17.90 1.54
CA ASN A 33 -16.04 -16.69 1.24
C ASN A 33 -15.67 -15.47 2.11
N LEU A 34 -15.20 -15.66 3.35
CA LEU A 34 -14.82 -14.57 4.26
C LEU A 34 -13.39 -14.04 3.99
N LYS A 35 -12.46 -14.91 3.59
CA LYS A 35 -11.11 -14.49 3.13
C LYS A 35 -11.22 -13.63 1.89
N ASP A 36 -12.08 -14.03 0.95
CA ASP A 36 -12.32 -13.32 -0.31
C ASP A 36 -12.97 -11.94 -0.07
N LEU A 37 -13.85 -11.83 0.92
CA LEU A 37 -14.46 -10.55 1.32
C LEU A 37 -13.46 -9.59 1.99
N SER A 38 -12.59 -10.10 2.87
CA SER A 38 -11.50 -9.30 3.47
C SER A 38 -10.51 -8.83 2.41
N GLN A 39 -10.18 -9.68 1.45
CA GLN A 39 -9.32 -9.34 0.31
C GLN A 39 -9.96 -8.25 -0.57
N CYS A 40 -11.26 -8.36 -0.87
CA CYS A 40 -12.01 -7.36 -1.61
C CYS A 40 -11.94 -5.98 -0.94
N PHE A 41 -12.12 -5.91 0.37
CA PHE A 41 -12.05 -4.65 1.11
C PHE A 41 -10.65 -4.02 1.06
N LEU A 42 -9.60 -4.81 1.26
CA LEU A 42 -8.21 -4.35 1.16
C LEU A 42 -7.88 -3.89 -0.26
N ASN A 43 -8.36 -4.59 -1.29
CA ASN A 43 -8.21 -4.17 -2.69
C ASN A 43 -8.84 -2.79 -2.96
N GLU A 44 -10.02 -2.50 -2.38
CA GLU A 44 -10.64 -1.18 -2.52
C GLU A 44 -9.81 -0.08 -1.85
N ILE A 45 -9.27 -0.33 -0.65
CA ILE A 45 -8.35 0.61 0.02
C ILE A 45 -7.10 0.86 -0.84
N VAL A 46 -6.53 -0.20 -1.40
CA VAL A 46 -5.34 -0.12 -2.26
C VAL A 46 -5.62 0.67 -3.55
N LYS A 47 -6.81 0.52 -4.14
CA LYS A 47 -7.25 1.36 -5.27
C LYS A 47 -7.35 2.83 -4.88
N GLU A 48 -7.99 3.15 -3.77
CA GLU A 48 -8.09 4.53 -3.27
C GLU A 48 -6.70 5.11 -2.98
N MET A 49 -5.79 4.32 -2.40
CA MET A 49 -4.41 4.69 -2.16
C MET A 49 -3.65 5.02 -3.47
N CYS A 50 -3.85 4.21 -4.53
CA CYS A 50 -3.27 4.49 -5.85
C CYS A 50 -3.81 5.80 -6.44
N ASN A 51 -5.10 6.07 -6.27
CA ASN A 51 -5.72 7.31 -6.74
C ASN A 51 -5.14 8.52 -5.98
N LEU A 52 -5.03 8.42 -4.65
CA LEU A 52 -4.38 9.43 -3.82
C LEU A 52 -2.95 9.71 -4.30
N TYR A 53 -2.16 8.67 -4.57
CA TYR A 53 -0.80 8.85 -5.10
C TYR A 53 -0.79 9.66 -6.41
N ASN A 54 -1.70 9.34 -7.34
CA ASN A 54 -1.79 10.03 -8.61
C ASN A 54 -2.23 11.50 -8.46
N GLU A 55 -3.15 11.80 -7.54
CA GLU A 55 -3.57 13.17 -7.24
C GLU A 55 -2.45 14.00 -6.61
N GLU A 56 -1.75 13.45 -5.61
CA GLU A 56 -0.65 14.13 -4.93
C GLU A 56 0.56 14.33 -5.86
N LYS A 57 0.77 13.41 -6.81
CA LYS A 57 1.74 13.56 -7.89
C LYS A 57 1.45 14.79 -8.76
N LEU A 58 0.19 15.02 -9.15
CA LEU A 58 -0.19 16.19 -9.95
C LEU A 58 0.03 17.51 -9.20
N LYS A 59 -0.02 17.47 -7.87
CA LYS A 59 0.30 18.62 -7.00
C LYS A 59 1.81 18.85 -6.83
N GLY A 60 2.65 18.03 -7.46
CA GLY A 60 4.11 18.15 -7.40
C GLY A 60 4.70 17.80 -6.04
N LYS A 61 3.97 17.07 -5.18
CA LYS A 61 4.47 16.71 -3.85
C LYS A 61 5.67 15.77 -3.93
N ASN A 62 6.63 15.96 -3.04
CA ASN A 62 7.73 15.04 -2.86
C ASN A 62 7.25 13.72 -2.20
N PRO A 63 7.96 12.60 -2.39
CA PRO A 63 7.57 11.30 -1.85
C PRO A 63 7.40 11.29 -0.32
N LYS A 64 8.22 12.04 0.43
CA LYS A 64 8.14 12.11 1.89
C LYS A 64 6.81 12.73 2.35
N SER A 65 6.43 13.86 1.77
CA SER A 65 5.15 14.55 2.07
C SER A 65 3.94 13.72 1.64
N PHE A 66 4.07 12.94 0.56
CA PHE A 66 3.05 11.96 0.20
C PHE A 66 2.86 10.91 1.30
N LEU A 67 3.93 10.35 1.88
CA LEU A 67 3.81 9.34 2.94
C LEU A 67 3.10 9.88 4.20
N GLU A 68 3.31 11.15 4.55
CA GLU A 68 2.56 11.82 5.62
C GLU A 68 1.07 11.94 5.27
N THR A 69 0.76 12.33 4.02
CA THR A 69 -0.62 12.43 3.54
C THR A 69 -1.30 11.05 3.52
N LEU A 70 -0.58 10.01 3.11
CA LEU A 70 -1.04 8.63 3.11
C LEU A 70 -1.32 8.13 4.52
N GLU A 71 -0.46 8.46 5.49
CA GLU A 71 -0.69 8.13 6.89
C GLU A 71 -2.03 8.69 7.40
N GLN A 72 -2.28 9.99 7.14
CA GLN A 72 -3.53 10.63 7.55
C GLN A 72 -4.75 10.02 6.85
N PHE A 73 -4.62 9.68 5.57
CA PHE A 73 -5.67 9.00 4.81
C PHE A 73 -6.03 7.64 5.42
N LEU A 74 -5.02 6.83 5.76
CA LEU A 74 -5.23 5.50 6.36
C LEU A 74 -5.80 5.59 7.77
N ILE A 75 -5.31 6.53 8.60
CA ILE A 75 -5.85 6.79 9.94
C ILE A 75 -7.33 7.20 9.85
N LYS A 76 -7.70 8.09 8.92
CA LYS A 76 -9.09 8.50 8.71
C LYS A 76 -10.00 7.33 8.33
N LYS A 77 -9.46 6.36 7.59
CA LYS A 77 -10.14 5.11 7.19
C LYS A 77 -10.09 4.03 8.28
N LYS A 78 -9.54 4.33 9.47
CA LYS A 78 -9.32 3.38 10.57
C LYS A 78 -8.53 2.16 10.11
N GLN A 79 -7.49 2.40 9.33
CA GLN A 79 -6.59 1.39 8.81
C GLN A 79 -5.24 1.49 9.48
N ASN A 80 -4.64 0.35 9.80
CA ASN A 80 -3.25 0.29 10.21
C ASN A 80 -2.36 0.29 8.96
N PRO A 81 -1.52 1.31 8.73
CA PRO A 81 -0.68 1.36 7.55
C PRO A 81 0.26 0.17 7.40
N VAL A 82 0.77 -0.39 8.49
CA VAL A 82 1.65 -1.56 8.45
C VAL A 82 0.95 -2.73 7.78
N ASN A 83 -0.29 -3.03 8.18
CA ASN A 83 -1.07 -4.12 7.61
C ASN A 83 -1.37 -3.91 6.11
N ILE A 84 -1.64 -2.66 5.71
CA ILE A 84 -1.88 -2.32 4.29
C ILE A 84 -0.61 -2.49 3.47
N ILE A 85 0.54 -2.08 4.01
CA ILE A 85 1.84 -2.27 3.35
C ILE A 85 2.17 -3.76 3.24
N ASP A 86 1.98 -4.54 4.30
CA ASP A 86 2.19 -6.00 4.28
C ASP A 86 1.29 -6.69 3.25
N PHE A 87 0.05 -6.24 3.13
CA PHE A 87 -0.85 -6.70 2.07
C PHE A 87 -0.30 -6.36 0.68
N CYS A 88 0.16 -5.12 0.47
CA CYS A 88 0.73 -4.67 -0.79
C CYS A 88 2.03 -5.39 -1.16
N LEU A 89 2.81 -5.87 -0.19
CA LEU A 89 4.02 -6.67 -0.46
C LEU A 89 3.70 -7.97 -1.21
N ASN A 90 2.49 -8.51 -1.07
CA ASN A 90 2.03 -9.68 -1.78
C ASN A 90 1.52 -9.36 -3.20
N ASP A 91 1.22 -8.09 -3.51
CA ASP A 91 0.75 -7.65 -4.83
C ASP A 91 1.92 -7.13 -5.70
N GLN A 92 2.20 -7.86 -6.77
CA GLN A 92 3.24 -7.50 -7.75
C GLN A 92 2.67 -6.96 -9.08
N THR A 93 1.35 -6.80 -9.17
CA THR A 93 0.67 -6.52 -10.44
C THR A 93 0.46 -5.04 -10.74
N ASN A 94 0.62 -4.17 -9.74
CA ASN A 94 0.37 -2.74 -9.89
C ASN A 94 1.66 -1.91 -9.81
N PRO A 95 2.03 -1.18 -10.87
CA PRO A 95 3.28 -0.40 -10.89
C PRO A 95 3.27 0.78 -9.91
N THR A 96 2.10 1.34 -9.59
CA THR A 96 1.95 2.41 -8.60
C THR A 96 2.25 1.90 -7.19
N ILE A 97 1.80 0.68 -6.89
CA ILE A 97 2.09 0.02 -5.61
C ILE A 97 3.59 -0.20 -5.45
N GLN A 98 4.29 -0.63 -6.50
CA GLN A 98 5.74 -0.77 -6.45
C GLN A 98 6.44 0.57 -6.10
N ILE A 99 5.95 1.70 -6.61
CA ILE A 99 6.50 3.04 -6.26
C ILE A 99 6.22 3.42 -4.80
N ILE A 100 5.03 3.12 -4.29
CA ILE A 100 4.66 3.40 -2.90
C ILE A 100 5.52 2.55 -1.96
N LEU A 101 5.65 1.25 -2.23
CA LEU A 101 6.51 0.32 -1.48
C LEU A 101 7.97 0.78 -1.49
N ALA A 102 8.49 1.15 -2.66
CA ALA A 102 9.84 1.70 -2.77
C ALA A 102 10.03 2.95 -1.90
N SER A 103 9.04 3.84 -1.88
CA SER A 103 9.09 5.04 -1.03
C SER A 103 9.04 4.68 0.46
N CYS A 104 8.27 3.67 0.85
CA CYS A 104 8.25 3.17 2.23
C CYS A 104 9.63 2.65 2.66
N TYR A 105 10.29 1.84 1.82
CA TYR A 105 11.66 1.35 2.08
C TYR A 105 12.71 2.47 2.06
N LEU A 106 12.57 3.45 1.16
CA LEU A 106 13.51 4.57 1.06
C LEU A 106 13.53 5.43 2.32
N TYR A 107 12.36 5.70 2.91
CA TYR A 107 12.24 6.54 4.11
C TYR A 107 12.12 5.75 5.42
N GLY A 108 12.01 4.43 5.36
CA GLY A 108 11.77 3.58 6.53
C GLY A 108 10.41 3.85 7.18
N LYS A 109 9.38 4.12 6.38
CA LYS A 109 8.02 4.38 6.88
C LYS A 109 7.23 3.08 6.87
N TRP A 110 6.78 2.64 8.06
CA TRP A 110 6.06 1.37 8.33
C TRP A 110 6.85 0.08 8.08
N VAL A 111 7.96 0.15 7.34
CA VAL A 111 8.94 -0.92 7.13
C VAL A 111 10.34 -0.46 7.51
N GLN A 112 11.25 -1.38 7.75
CA GLN A 112 12.66 -1.05 7.97
C GLN A 112 13.26 -0.39 6.73
N LYS A 113 13.99 0.72 6.92
CA LYS A 113 14.66 1.44 5.83
C LYS A 113 15.63 0.52 5.11
N ASP A 114 15.51 0.45 3.79
CA ASP A 114 16.35 -0.38 2.92
C ASP A 114 16.41 0.25 1.52
N GLU A 115 17.48 0.99 1.25
CA GLU A 115 17.63 1.72 -0.02
C GLU A 115 17.80 0.77 -1.21
N HIS A 116 18.42 -0.39 -1.02
CA HIS A 116 18.57 -1.38 -2.08
C HIS A 116 17.21 -1.97 -2.47
N LYS A 117 16.37 -2.34 -1.49
CA LYS A 117 14.99 -2.75 -1.79
C LYS A 117 14.21 -1.63 -2.46
N ALA A 118 14.35 -0.38 -2.00
CA ALA A 118 13.69 0.75 -2.64
C ALA A 118 14.03 0.85 -4.13
N PHE A 119 15.31 0.70 -4.47
CA PHE A 119 15.77 0.65 -5.87
C PHE A 119 15.13 -0.49 -6.66
N ILE A 120 15.13 -1.72 -6.14
CA ILE A 120 14.50 -2.89 -6.79
C ILE A 120 13.03 -2.63 -7.09
N TYR A 121 12.28 -2.07 -6.15
CA TYR A 121 10.86 -1.80 -6.34
C TYR A 121 10.61 -0.67 -7.35
N TYR A 122 11.46 0.36 -7.40
CA TYR A 122 11.39 1.35 -8.49
C TYR A 122 11.70 0.74 -9.86
N GLN A 123 12.66 -0.18 -9.94
CA GLN A 123 12.99 -0.91 -11.16
C GLN A 123 11.81 -1.76 -11.64
N LYS A 124 11.17 -2.54 -10.75
CA LYS A 124 9.95 -3.30 -11.09
C LYS A 124 8.86 -2.40 -11.68
N SER A 125 8.62 -1.25 -11.07
CA SER A 125 7.66 -0.28 -11.61
C SER A 125 8.04 0.20 -13.01
N ALA A 126 9.33 0.47 -13.25
CA ALA A 126 9.86 0.91 -14.54
C ALA A 126 9.71 -0.19 -15.62
N GLU A 127 9.99 -1.44 -15.27
CA GLU A 127 9.84 -2.62 -16.14
C GLU A 127 8.39 -2.83 -16.58
N MET A 128 7.43 -2.44 -15.73
CA MET A 128 6.00 -2.41 -16.05
C MET A 128 5.59 -1.20 -16.91
N GLY A 129 6.54 -0.43 -17.44
CA GLY A 129 6.31 0.72 -18.30
C GLY A 129 5.88 1.99 -17.57
N ASN A 130 6.02 2.05 -16.23
CA ASN A 130 5.64 3.24 -15.48
C ASN A 130 6.72 4.33 -15.58
N ALA A 131 6.38 5.43 -16.24
CA ALA A 131 7.30 6.57 -16.43
C ALA A 131 7.84 7.13 -15.11
N ARG A 132 7.07 7.06 -14.01
CA ARG A 132 7.52 7.52 -12.70
C ARG A 132 8.48 6.52 -12.05
N GLY A 133 8.27 5.22 -12.29
CA GLY A 133 9.24 4.17 -11.97
C GLY A 133 10.58 4.47 -12.64
N THR A 134 10.60 4.68 -13.96
CA THR A 134 11.82 5.02 -14.72
C THR A 134 12.49 6.30 -14.20
N PHE A 135 11.71 7.35 -13.93
CA PHE A 135 12.24 8.58 -13.34
C PHE A 135 12.91 8.33 -11.98
N ASN A 136 12.29 7.53 -11.12
CA ASN A 136 12.85 7.22 -9.80
C ASN A 136 14.09 6.32 -9.90
N VAL A 137 14.18 5.42 -10.88
CA VAL A 137 15.40 4.65 -11.16
C VAL A 137 16.55 5.59 -11.55
N GLY A 138 16.31 6.54 -12.47
CA GLY A 138 17.30 7.55 -12.83
C GLY A 138 17.70 8.42 -11.63
N TYR A 139 16.74 8.77 -10.78
CA TYR A 139 17.02 9.46 -9.51
C TYR A 139 17.91 8.62 -8.58
N CYS A 140 17.73 7.30 -8.53
CA CYS A 140 18.56 6.41 -7.72
C CYS A 140 20.00 6.36 -8.23
N TYR A 141 20.22 6.17 -9.54
CA TYR A 141 21.56 6.20 -10.12
C TYR A 141 22.27 7.54 -9.91
N ARG A 142 21.57 8.64 -10.15
CA ARG A 142 22.14 9.99 -9.97
C ARG A 142 22.60 10.25 -8.53
N ASN A 143 21.92 9.70 -7.53
CA ASN A 143 22.19 9.96 -6.12
C ASN A 143 22.86 8.79 -5.38
N GLY A 144 23.12 7.66 -6.05
CA GLY A 144 23.67 6.45 -5.42
C GLY A 144 22.73 5.79 -4.40
N ILE A 145 21.40 5.85 -4.62
CA ILE A 145 20.42 5.29 -3.68
C ILE A 145 20.22 3.80 -3.98
N GLY A 146 20.75 2.93 -3.13
CA GLY A 146 20.58 1.48 -3.27
C GLY A 146 21.28 0.87 -4.49
N VAL A 147 22.03 1.66 -5.25
CA VAL A 147 22.81 1.30 -6.42
C VAL A 147 24.06 2.18 -6.47
N GLU A 148 25.13 1.71 -7.11
CA GLU A 148 26.30 2.55 -7.34
C GLU A 148 25.90 3.79 -8.15
N LYS A 149 26.45 4.93 -7.73
CA LYS A 149 26.15 6.21 -8.36
C LYS A 149 26.70 6.20 -9.78
N ASP A 150 25.86 6.54 -10.74
CA ASP A 150 26.23 6.69 -12.14
C ASP A 150 25.88 8.12 -12.60
N GLU A 151 26.89 8.85 -13.06
CA GLU A 151 26.80 10.26 -13.51
C GLU A 151 27.09 10.45 -15.00
N HIS A 152 27.03 9.38 -15.80
CA HIS A 152 27.35 9.41 -17.23
C HIS A 152 26.40 10.25 -18.09
#